data_AF-A0A2T3LH18-F1
#
_entry.id   AF-A0A2T3LH18-F1
#
_cell.length_a   1.000
_cell.length_b   1.000
_cell.length_c   1.000
_cell.angle_alpha   90.00
_cell.angle_beta   90.00
_cell.angle_gamma   90.00
#
_symmetry.space_group_name_H-M   'P 1'
#
loop_
_entity.id
_entity.type
_entity.pdbx_description
1 polymer ?
#
loop_
_entity_poly.entity_id
_entity_poly.type
_entity_poly.pdbx_seq_one_letter_code
_entity_poly.pdbx_strand_id
1 'polypeptide(L)'
;MKTKILLLALLLSGCDMTATPFTPPSTNDIEQCQILVTNKTQYTAETIIANDVDNQSESNRGWVFVDHIKPAHRGDINFRCNLEKNRVEVWAPGAAMWNEL
;
A
#
# COMPACT_ATOMS: atom_id res chain seq x y z
N MET A 1 -10.75 -58.57 1.86
CA MET A 1 -11.93 -58.12 1.08
C MET A 1 -11.74 -56.65 0.71
N LYS A 2 -12.13 -56.28 -0.52
CA LYS A 2 -11.80 -55.03 -1.20
C LYS A 2 -12.45 -53.80 -0.54
N THR A 3 -11.66 -52.74 -0.40
CA THR A 3 -12.04 -51.33 -0.17
C THR A 3 -13.06 -50.85 -1.20
N LYS A 4 -14.03 -50.02 -0.79
CA LYS A 4 -14.46 -48.79 -1.52
C LYS A 4 -15.08 -47.79 -0.55
N ILE A 5 -14.38 -46.67 -0.41
CA ILE A 5 -14.81 -45.41 0.20
C ILE A 5 -15.83 -44.78 -0.76
N LEU A 6 -17.00 -44.36 -0.26
CA LEU A 6 -17.89 -43.45 -0.96
C LEU A 6 -17.91 -42.12 -0.19
N LEU A 7 -16.98 -41.23 -0.56
CA LEU A 7 -17.09 -39.80 -0.27
C LEU A 7 -18.20 -39.25 -1.16
N LEU A 8 -19.36 -38.96 -0.57
CA LEU A 8 -20.36 -38.13 -1.23
C LEU A 8 -19.95 -36.67 -1.06
N ALA A 9 -19.80 -36.01 -2.21
CA ALA A 9 -19.27 -34.68 -2.41
C ALA A 9 -19.83 -33.65 -1.42
N LEU A 10 -18.95 -33.06 -0.60
CA LEU A 10 -19.12 -31.67 -0.21
C LEU A 10 -18.97 -30.87 -1.50
N LEU A 11 -20.11 -30.40 -2.02
CA LEU A 11 -20.17 -29.31 -2.98
C LEU A 11 -19.37 -28.14 -2.40
N LEU A 12 -18.12 -28.03 -2.86
CA LEU A 12 -17.37 -26.80 -2.84
C LEU A 12 -18.21 -25.81 -3.66
N SER A 13 -19.11 -25.08 -3.00
CA SER A 13 -19.46 -23.76 -3.45
C SER A 13 -18.15 -22.99 -3.45
N GLY A 14 -17.44 -23.06 -4.57
CA GLY A 14 -16.47 -22.05 -4.96
C GLY A 14 -17.28 -20.77 -5.01
N CYS A 15 -17.34 -20.08 -3.86
CA CYS A 15 -17.58 -18.66 -3.84
C CYS A 15 -16.47 -18.15 -4.74
N ASP A 16 -16.83 -17.85 -5.99
CA ASP A 16 -16.03 -17.03 -6.88
C ASP A 16 -15.66 -15.85 -6.00
N MET A 17 -14.41 -15.82 -5.52
CA MET A 17 -13.94 -14.75 -4.65
C MET A 17 -14.02 -13.54 -5.55
N THR A 18 -15.12 -12.81 -5.47
CA THR A 18 -15.32 -11.55 -6.16
C THR A 18 -14.17 -10.69 -5.72
N ALA A 19 -13.08 -10.68 -6.51
CA ALA A 19 -11.94 -9.85 -6.25
C ALA A 19 -12.52 -8.44 -6.15
N THR A 20 -12.37 -7.80 -4.99
CA THR A 20 -12.89 -6.46 -4.81
C THR A 20 -12.31 -5.60 -5.94
N PRO A 21 -13.13 -4.89 -6.72
CA PRO A 21 -12.62 -4.07 -7.80
C PRO A 21 -11.52 -3.15 -7.28
N PHE A 22 -10.42 -3.04 -8.02
CA PHE A 22 -9.36 -2.11 -7.65
C PHE A 22 -9.93 -0.70 -7.68
N THR A 23 -9.81 -0.01 -6.55
CA THR A 23 -10.15 1.41 -6.43
C THR A 23 -8.87 2.12 -6.02
N PRO A 24 -8.33 3.00 -6.87
CA PRO A 24 -7.21 3.85 -6.50
C PRO A 24 -7.52 4.68 -5.23
N PRO A 25 -6.52 5.07 -4.45
CA PRO A 25 -6.70 6.00 -3.33
C PRO A 25 -7.40 7.28 -3.76
N SER A 26 -8.36 7.73 -2.95
CA SER A 26 -9.02 9.02 -3.14
C SER A 26 -8.10 10.19 -2.75
N THR A 27 -8.47 11.41 -3.14
CA THR A 27 -7.79 12.62 -2.67
C THR A 27 -7.74 12.70 -1.14
N ASN A 28 -8.80 12.30 -0.45
CA ASN A 28 -8.82 12.27 1.02
C ASN A 28 -7.82 11.23 1.57
N ASP A 29 -7.69 10.06 0.95
CA ASP A 29 -6.71 9.06 1.39
C ASP A 29 -5.27 9.57 1.25
N ILE A 30 -5.00 10.30 0.17
CA ILE A 30 -3.70 10.97 -0.06
C ILE A 30 -3.43 12.00 1.03
N GLU A 31 -4.39 12.90 1.32
CA GLU A 31 -4.26 13.92 2.38
C GLU A 31 -4.01 13.29 3.75
N GLN A 32 -4.74 12.22 4.10
CA GLN A 32 -4.52 11.50 5.36
C GLN A 32 -3.14 10.85 5.42
N CYS A 33 -2.65 10.30 4.31
CA CYS A 33 -1.30 9.74 4.24
C CYS A 33 -0.23 10.82 4.43
N GLN A 34 -0.38 11.99 3.78
CA GLN A 34 0.53 13.12 3.95
C GLN A 34 0.62 13.58 5.41
N ILE A 35 -0.53 13.69 6.08
CA ILE A 35 -0.61 14.02 7.51
C ILE A 35 0.11 12.96 8.34
N LEU A 36 -0.14 11.67 8.06
CA LEU A 36 0.45 10.57 8.81
C LEU A 36 1.97 10.52 8.65
N VAL A 37 2.49 10.69 7.43
CA VAL A 37 3.94 10.79 7.15
C VAL A 37 4.56 11.98 7.89
N THR A 38 3.88 13.14 7.86
CA THR A 38 4.35 14.34 8.57
C THR A 38 4.43 14.10 10.08
N ASN A 39 3.45 13.38 10.66
CA ASN A 39 3.43 13.08 12.09
C ASN A 39 4.47 12.02 12.51
N LYS A 40 4.79 11.07 11.64
CA LYS A 40 5.71 9.96 11.94
C LYS A 40 7.17 10.25 11.61
N THR A 41 7.47 11.32 10.88
CA THR A 41 8.83 11.62 10.43
C THR A 41 9.31 12.98 10.88
N GLN A 42 10.62 13.17 10.87
CA GLN A 42 11.24 14.49 11.05
C GLN A 42 11.39 15.23 9.72
N TYR A 43 10.88 14.68 8.62
CA TYR A 43 10.91 15.35 7.33
C TYR A 43 9.86 16.46 7.34
N THR A 44 10.31 17.67 7.66
CA THR A 44 9.52 18.88 7.48
C THR A 44 9.35 19.09 5.99
N ALA A 45 8.25 18.58 5.45
CA ALA A 45 8.00 18.64 4.03
C ALA A 45 7.79 20.08 3.57
N GLU A 46 8.63 20.56 2.66
CA GLU A 46 8.27 21.72 1.84
C GLU A 46 7.30 21.29 0.73
N THR A 47 7.34 20.03 0.26
CA THR A 47 6.26 19.45 -0.55
C THR A 47 6.24 17.90 -0.43
N ILE A 48 5.21 17.34 0.22
CA ILE A 48 4.81 15.93 0.04
C ILE A 48 3.69 15.92 -0.99
N ILE A 49 3.80 15.11 -2.04
CA ILE A 49 2.80 15.02 -3.12
C ILE A 49 2.35 13.58 -3.35
N ALA A 50 1.23 13.41 -4.04
CA ALA A 50 0.79 12.09 -4.48
C ALA A 50 1.78 11.48 -5.49
N ASN A 51 2.02 10.17 -5.36
CA ASN A 51 2.66 9.40 -6.42
C ASN A 51 1.57 8.78 -7.30
N ASP A 52 1.18 9.49 -8.36
CA ASP A 52 0.05 9.10 -9.20
C ASP A 52 0.29 7.78 -9.95
N VAL A 53 1.55 7.41 -10.22
CA VAL A 53 1.86 6.15 -10.90
C VAL A 53 1.64 4.97 -9.97
N ASP A 54 2.23 5.01 -8.77
CA ASP A 54 2.12 3.92 -7.80
C ASP A 54 0.70 3.79 -7.24
N ASN A 55 -0.03 4.90 -7.07
CA ASN A 55 -1.42 4.89 -6.60
C ASN A 55 -2.41 4.31 -7.62
N GLN A 56 -2.05 4.27 -8.92
CA GLN A 56 -2.87 3.66 -9.96
C GLN A 56 -2.53 2.18 -10.20
N SER A 57 -1.50 1.65 -9.54
CA SER A 57 -1.10 0.25 -9.71
C SER A 57 -1.92 -0.68 -8.82
N GLU A 58 -2.57 -1.68 -9.43
CA GLU A 58 -3.31 -2.69 -8.66
C GLU A 58 -2.41 -3.53 -7.74
N SER A 59 -1.12 -3.69 -8.07
CA SER A 59 -0.14 -4.37 -7.20
C SER A 59 0.04 -3.69 -5.84
N ASN A 60 -0.36 -2.43 -5.75
CA ASN A 60 -0.19 -1.55 -4.60
C ASN A 60 -1.48 -1.41 -3.76
N ARG A 61 -2.50 -2.23 -4.02
CA ARG A 61 -3.77 -2.22 -3.29
C ARG A 61 -3.58 -2.20 -1.76
N GLY A 62 -4.34 -1.33 -1.09
CA GLY A 62 -4.28 -1.15 0.37
C GLY A 62 -3.13 -0.27 0.85
N TRP A 63 -2.42 0.39 -0.07
CA TRP A 63 -1.38 1.37 0.22
C TRP A 63 -1.63 2.66 -0.53
N VAL A 64 -1.26 3.77 0.11
CA VAL A 64 -1.26 5.12 -0.47
C VAL A 64 0.18 5.58 -0.58
N PHE A 65 0.63 5.97 -1.77
CA PHE A 65 2.01 6.38 -2.05
C PHE A 65 2.10 7.89 -2.17
N VAL A 66 3.08 8.46 -1.48
CA VAL A 66 3.39 9.88 -1.52
C VAL A 66 4.89 10.09 -1.58
N ASP A 67 5.32 11.11 -2.30
CA ASP A 67 6.73 11.41 -2.51
C ASP A 67 7.09 12.69 -1.77
N HIS A 68 8.27 12.71 -1.15
CA HIS A 68 8.82 13.92 -0.54
C HIS A 68 9.87 14.55 -1.46
N ILE A 69 9.50 15.67 -2.07
CA ILE A 69 10.39 16.44 -2.95
C ILE A 69 11.32 17.28 -2.09
N LYS A 70 12.61 16.97 -2.12
CA LYS A 70 13.63 17.83 -1.49
C LYS A 70 14.05 18.93 -2.45
N PRO A 71 14.04 20.22 -2.04
CA PRO A 71 14.77 21.24 -2.78
C PRO A 71 16.26 20.87 -2.77
N ALA A 72 16.84 20.74 -3.96
CA ALA A 72 18.27 20.55 -4.20
C ALA A 72 18.93 19.25 -3.63
N HIS A 73 19.02 18.24 -4.50
CA HIS A 73 20.17 17.30 -4.59
C HIS A 73 20.36 16.17 -3.57
N ARG A 74 19.33 15.69 -2.86
CA ARG A 74 19.47 14.47 -2.00
C ARG A 74 18.65 13.25 -2.41
N GLY A 75 18.09 13.26 -3.63
CA GLY A 75 17.22 12.19 -4.14
C GLY A 75 15.83 12.23 -3.50
N ASP A 76 14.85 11.71 -4.23
CA ASP A 76 13.47 11.63 -3.77
C ASP A 76 13.35 10.55 -2.70
N ILE A 77 12.56 10.82 -1.66
CA ILE A 77 12.22 9.84 -0.63
C ILE A 77 10.76 9.48 -0.85
N ASN A 78 10.49 8.20 -1.07
CA ASN A 78 9.13 7.71 -1.27
C ASN A 78 8.59 7.20 0.06
N PHE A 79 7.33 7.49 0.33
CA PHE A 79 6.59 6.98 1.46
C PHE A 79 5.37 6.21 0.99
N ARG A 80 4.96 5.23 1.78
CA ARG A 80 3.65 4.61 1.62
C ARG A 80 2.94 4.48 2.96
N CYS A 81 1.64 4.70 2.96
CA CYS A 81 0.78 4.57 4.12
C CYS A 81 -0.22 3.45 3.94
N ASN A 82 -0.43 2.64 4.99
CA ASN A 82 -1.62 1.83 5.12
C ASN A 82 -2.51 2.48 6.18
N LEU A 83 -3.55 3.19 5.74
CA LEU A 83 -4.42 3.97 6.61
C LEU A 83 -5.22 3.10 7.58
N GLU A 84 -5.68 1.92 7.13
CA GLU A 84 -6.39 0.95 7.98
C GLU A 84 -5.54 0.46 9.15
N LYS A 85 -4.23 0.30 8.92
CA LYS A 85 -3.26 -0.19 9.92
C LYS A 85 -2.50 0.93 10.63
N ASN A 86 -2.77 2.20 10.30
CA ASN A 86 -2.04 3.36 10.81
C ASN A 86 -0.50 3.22 10.67
N ARG A 87 -0.06 2.66 9.54
CA ARG A 87 1.35 2.31 9.27
C ARG A 87 1.94 3.18 8.17
N VAL A 88 3.18 3.63 8.37
CA VAL A 88 3.97 4.34 7.36
C VAL A 88 5.23 3.54 7.11
N GLU A 89 5.60 3.41 5.84
CA GLU A 89 6.88 2.88 5.44
C GLU A 89 7.61 3.85 4.52
N VAL A 90 8.94 3.84 4.60
CA VAL A 90 9.83 4.70 3.81
C VAL A 90 10.73 3.87 2.90
N TRP A 91 10.94 4.38 1.70
CA TRP A 91 11.99 3.95 0.79
C TRP A 91 12.95 5.12 0.53
N ALA A 92 14.05 5.14 1.26
CA ALA A 92 15.11 6.12 1.06
C ALA A 92 16.04 5.71 -0.09
N PRO A 93 16.74 6.67 -0.74
CA PRO A 93 17.78 6.35 -1.72
C PRO A 93 18.80 5.34 -1.17
N GLY A 94 19.03 4.25 -1.90
CA GLY A 94 19.93 3.16 -1.49
C GLY A 94 19.31 2.09 -0.59
N ALA A 95 18.02 2.21 -0.22
CA ALA A 95 17.31 1.14 0.47
C ALA A 95 17.04 -0.05 -0.47
N ALA A 96 17.16 -1.27 0.07
CA ALA A 96 16.82 -2.51 -0.63
C ALA A 96 15.36 -2.94 -0.42
N MET A 97 14.67 -2.32 0.54
CA MET A 97 13.29 -2.63 0.93
C MET A 97 12.62 -1.44 1.64
N TRP A 98 11.29 -1.49 1.73
CA TRP A 98 10.49 -0.59 2.56
C TRP A 98 10.77 -0.84 4.04
N ASN A 99 10.96 0.24 4.80
CA ASN A 99 11.18 0.18 6.24
C ASN A 99 10.06 0.90 6.99
N GLU A 100 9.53 0.28 8.05
CA GLU A 100 8.51 0.90 8.89
C GLU A 100 9.08 2.07 9.71
N LEU A 101 8.26 3.12 9.86
CA LEU A 101 8.52 4.33 10.64
C LEU A 101 7.68 4.39 11.92
#